data_AF-A0A817YAW5-F1
#
_entry.id   AF-A0A817YAW5-F1
#
_cell.length_a   1.000
_cell.length_b   1.000
_cell.length_c   1.000
_cell.angle_alpha   90.00
_cell.angle_beta   90.00
_cell.angle_gamma   90.00
#
_symmetry.space_group_name_H-M   'P 1'
#
loop_
_entity.id
_entity.type
_entity.pdbx_description
1 polymer ?
#
loop_
_entity_poly.entity_id
_entity_poly.type
_entity_poly.pdbx_seq_one_letter_code
_entity_poly.pdbx_strand_id
1 'polypeptide(L)'
;MAANNELLRRSLPNVGPLIICGLPRTGSTFLYNLLACDPNCRAPLFTEMLIDPVPPISRSNLIEHERRITKARLAAQLSEQL
;
A
#
# COMPACT_ATOMS: atom_id res chain seq x y z
N MET A 1 2.35 -18.88 10.09
CA MET A 1 2.05 -17.54 10.65
C MET A 1 3.27 -16.84 11.30
N ALA A 2 4.52 -17.33 11.10
CA ALA A 2 5.72 -16.85 11.82
C ALA A 2 6.82 -16.23 10.91
N ALA A 3 6.54 -15.94 9.63
CA ALA A 3 7.57 -15.72 8.62
C ALA A 3 8.21 -14.31 8.57
N ASN A 4 7.74 -13.32 9.34
CA ASN A 4 8.17 -11.92 9.20
C ASN A 4 8.62 -11.24 10.52
N ASN A 5 9.07 -12.02 11.50
CA ASN A 5 9.55 -11.47 12.79
C ASN A 5 10.69 -10.46 12.64
N GLU A 6 11.44 -10.52 11.54
CA GLU A 6 12.48 -9.54 11.20
C GLU A 6 11.92 -8.11 11.01
N LEU A 7 10.69 -7.96 10.48
CA LEU A 7 10.07 -6.66 10.27
C LEU A 7 9.81 -5.92 11.59
N LEU A 8 9.52 -6.65 12.67
CA LEU A 8 9.32 -6.09 14.00
C LEU A 8 10.64 -5.60 14.63
N ARG A 9 11.77 -6.15 14.18
CA ARG A 9 13.10 -5.83 14.70
C ARG A 9 13.81 -4.74 13.90
N ARG A 10 13.25 -4.33 12.76
CA ARG A 10 13.84 -3.32 11.89
C ARG A 10 13.75 -1.94 12.55
N SER A 11 14.86 -1.20 12.57
CA SER A 11 14.85 0.20 12.98
C SER A 11 14.05 1.03 11.97
N LEU A 12 13.08 1.78 12.48
CA LEU A 12 12.28 2.71 11.68
C LEU A 12 13.03 4.05 11.59
N PRO A 13 12.87 4.81 10.49
CA PRO A 13 13.42 6.15 10.40
C PRO A 13 12.87 7.05 11.52
N ASN A 14 13.68 7.99 11.99
CA ASN A 14 13.33 8.93 13.07
C ASN A 14 12.24 9.95 12.68
N VAL A 15 11.71 9.86 11.47
CA VAL A 15 10.59 10.66 10.97
C VAL A 15 9.32 9.82 11.07
N GLY A 16 8.36 10.27 11.87
CA GLY A 16 7.08 9.59 12.06
C GLY A 16 6.21 9.58 10.80
N PRO A 17 5.14 8.76 10.77
CA PRO A 17 4.24 8.71 9.62
C PRO A 17 3.43 10.01 9.47
N LEU A 18 3.20 10.41 8.22
CA LEU A 18 2.27 11.47 7.89
C LEU A 18 0.86 10.89 7.73
N ILE A 19 -0.11 11.42 8.48
CA ILE A 19 -1.51 10.98 8.43
C ILE A 19 -2.36 12.10 7.82
N ILE A 20 -3.09 11.78 6.76
CA ILE A 20 -4.03 12.71 6.11
C ILE A 20 -5.42 12.48 6.71
N CYS A 21 -5.99 13.51 7.32
CA CYS A 21 -7.33 13.49 7.91
C CYS A 21 -8.19 14.65 7.38
N GLY A 22 -9.51 14.47 7.36
CA GLY A 22 -10.44 15.50 6.91
C GLY A 22 -11.81 14.93 6.54
N LEU A 23 -12.73 15.80 6.12
CA LEU A 23 -14.04 15.40 5.62
C LEU A 23 -13.91 14.69 4.26
N PRO A 24 -14.84 13.79 3.90
CA PRO A 24 -14.89 13.26 2.55
C PRO A 24 -15.09 14.42 1.56
N ARG A 25 -14.48 14.30 0.37
CA ARG A 25 -14.59 15.26 -0.75
C ARG A 25 -13.86 16.61 -0.56
N THR A 26 -12.93 16.75 0.39
CA THR A 26 -12.08 17.96 0.54
C THR A 26 -10.75 17.91 -0.24
N GLY A 27 -10.64 17.03 -1.24
CA GLY A 27 -9.41 16.87 -2.02
C GLY A 27 -8.33 16.01 -1.33
N SER A 28 -8.66 15.27 -0.26
CA SER A 28 -7.72 14.34 0.40
C SER A 28 -7.13 13.29 -0.55
N THR A 29 -7.90 12.80 -1.52
CA THR A 29 -7.41 11.90 -2.58
C THR A 29 -6.35 12.58 -3.47
N PHE A 30 -6.55 13.84 -3.83
CA PHE A 30 -5.57 14.59 -4.62
C PHE A 30 -4.28 14.81 -3.83
N LEU A 31 -4.41 15.26 -2.57
CA LEU A 31 -3.26 15.45 -1.68
C LEU A 31 -2.48 14.15 -1.45
N TYR A 32 -3.18 13.02 -1.24
CA TYR A 32 -2.57 11.71 -1.10
C TYR A 32 -1.72 11.34 -2.33
N ASN A 33 -2.28 11.51 -3.54
CA ASN A 33 -1.57 11.21 -4.78
C ASN A 33 -0.37 12.15 -5.00
N LEU A 34 -0.50 13.43 -4.65
CA LEU A 34 0.60 14.39 -4.75
C LEU A 34 1.78 13.99 -3.86
N LEU A 35 1.52 13.65 -2.59
CA LEU A 35 2.55 13.18 -1.65
C LEU A 35 3.13 11.83 -2.08
N ALA A 36 2.33 10.97 -2.72
CA ALA A 36 2.81 9.70 -3.24
C ALA A 36 3.85 9.87 -4.35
N CYS A 37 3.92 11.01 -5.03
CA CYS A 37 4.95 11.28 -6.04
C CYS A 37 6.36 11.50 -5.45
N ASP A 38 6.48 11.87 -4.17
CA ASP A 38 7.78 12.04 -3.52
C ASP A 38 8.45 10.67 -3.31
N PRO A 39 9.68 10.44 -3.82
CA PRO A 39 10.40 9.18 -3.62
C PRO A 39 10.75 8.89 -2.14
N ASN A 40 10.84 9.93 -1.29
CA ASN A 40 11.10 9.77 0.14
C ASN A 40 9.82 9.44 0.93
N CYS A 41 8.65 9.62 0.33
CA CYS A 41 7.37 9.29 0.94
C CYS A 41 6.84 7.95 0.42
N ARG A 42 6.65 6.99 1.32
CA ARG A 42 6.02 5.72 0.99
C ARG A 42 4.51 5.76 1.24
N ALA A 43 3.74 5.99 0.18
CA ALA A 43 2.29 5.82 0.19
C ALA A 43 1.91 4.33 -0.02
N PRO A 44 1.02 3.73 0.80
CA PRO A 44 0.62 2.34 0.64
C PRO A 44 -0.17 2.10 -0.65
N LEU A 45 0.00 0.92 -1.24
CA LEU A 45 -0.70 0.56 -2.48
C LEU A 45 -2.07 -0.02 -2.17
N PHE A 46 -3.01 0.14 -3.10
CA PHE A 46 -4.34 -0.45 -2.99
C PHE A 46 -4.29 -1.98 -2.79
N THR A 47 -3.39 -2.66 -3.50
CA THR A 47 -3.19 -4.11 -3.39
C THR A 47 -2.64 -4.55 -2.03
N GLU A 48 -1.83 -3.70 -1.38
CA GLU A 48 -1.34 -3.93 -0.02
C GLU A 48 -2.46 -3.78 1.02
N MET A 49 -3.41 -2.88 0.79
CA MET A 49 -4.54 -2.69 1.71
C MET A 49 -5.56 -3.82 1.66
N LEU A 50 -5.77 -4.42 0.48
CA LEU A 50 -6.86 -5.37 0.26
C LEU A 50 -6.49 -6.85 0.39
N ILE A 51 -5.28 -7.26 -0.03
CA ILE A 51 -5.00 -8.68 -0.25
C ILE A 51 -3.70 -9.14 0.39
N ASP A 52 -2.58 -8.47 0.06
CA ASP A 52 -1.25 -8.91 0.49
C ASP A 52 -0.55 -7.76 1.23
N PRO A 53 -0.85 -7.54 2.52
CA PRO A 53 -0.32 -6.41 3.30
C PRO A 53 1.16 -6.54 3.64
N VAL A 54 1.71 -7.76 3.68
CA VAL A 54 3.09 -8.01 4.11
C VAL A 54 3.73 -9.11 3.24
N PRO A 55 5.01 -8.95 2.81
CA PRO A 55 5.88 -7.79 3.00
C PRO A 55 5.53 -6.62 2.06
N PRO A 56 5.86 -5.38 2.47
CA PRO A 56 5.75 -4.21 1.59
C PRO A 56 6.63 -4.37 0.36
N ILE A 57 6.13 -3.97 -0.81
CA ILE A 57 6.89 -4.08 -2.05
C ILE A 57 7.63 -2.78 -2.35
N SER A 58 8.80 -2.91 -2.99
CA SER A 58 9.51 -1.78 -3.57
C SER A 58 8.80 -1.35 -4.85
N ARG A 59 8.70 -0.03 -5.07
CA ARG A 59 8.12 0.56 -6.30
C ARG A 59 8.86 0.15 -7.57
N SER A 60 10.13 -0.24 -7.45
CA SER A 60 10.93 -0.74 -8.58
C SER A 60 10.61 -2.18 -8.99
N ASN A 61 9.87 -2.94 -8.17
CA ASN A 61 9.59 -4.35 -8.44
C ASN A 61 8.32 -4.52 -9.28
N LEU A 62 8.43 -4.21 -10.58
CA LEU A 62 7.30 -4.23 -11.52
C LEU A 62 6.63 -5.60 -11.62
N ILE A 63 7.38 -6.69 -11.57
CA ILE A 63 6.86 -8.06 -11.69
C ILE A 63 5.90 -8.37 -10.52
N GLU A 64 6.32 -8.07 -9.29
CA GLU A 64 5.49 -8.33 -8.11
C GLU A 64 4.28 -7.39 -8.06
N HIS A 65 4.43 -6.14 -8.52
CA HIS A 65 3.32 -5.21 -8.69
C HIS A 65 2.23 -5.80 -9.60
N GLU A 66 2.60 -6.26 -10.80
CA GLU A 66 1.66 -6.87 -11.77
C GLU A 66 1.00 -8.13 -11.19
N ARG A 67 1.77 -8.98 -10.49
CA ARG A 67 1.24 -10.18 -9.83
C ARG A 67 0.15 -9.81 -8.81
N ARG A 68 0.38 -8.81 -7.96
CA ARG A 68 -0.59 -8.38 -6.94
C ARG A 68 -1.80 -7.66 -7.54
N ILE A 69 -1.61 -6.87 -8.60
CA ILE A 69 -2.73 -6.22 -9.32
C ILE A 69 -3.63 -7.28 -9.95
N THR A 70 -3.06 -8.27 -10.60
CA THR A 70 -3.82 -9.37 -11.23
C THR A 70 -4.62 -10.16 -10.20
N LYS A 71 -3.98 -10.51 -9.08
CA LYS A 71 -4.66 -11.16 -7.94
C LYS A 71 -5.81 -10.31 -7.40
N ALA A 72 -5.61 -9.00 -7.29
CA ALA A 72 -6.64 -8.08 -6.82
C ALA A 72 -7.84 -7.94 -7.74
N ARG A 73 -7.60 -7.91 -9.05
CA ARG A 73 -8.67 -7.91 -10.04
C ARG A 73 -9.49 -9.20 -9.98
N LEU A 74 -8.81 -10.35 -9.91
CA LEU A 74 -9.49 -11.65 -9.81
C LEU A 74 -10.37 -11.73 -8.55
N ALA A 75 -9.85 -11.28 -7.40
CA ALA A 75 -10.60 -11.27 -6.15
C ALA A 75 -11.85 -10.37 -6.22
N ALA A 76 -11.73 -9.19 -6.83
CA ALA A 76 -12.86 -8.27 -7.02
C ALA A 76 -13.94 -8.90 -7.93
N GLN A 77 -13.55 -9.51 -9.04
CA GLN A 77 -14.47 -10.18 -9.97
C GLN A 77 -15.23 -11.33 -9.30
N LEU A 78 -14.54 -12.17 -8.52
CA LEU A 78 -15.17 -13.28 -7.79
C LEU A 78 -16.19 -12.78 -6.75
N SER A 79 -15.93 -11.64 -6.11
CA SER A 79 -16.85 -11.06 -5.13
C SER A 79 -18.13 -10.50 -5.73
N GLU A 80 -18.11 -10.11 -7.01
CA GLU A 80 -19.29 -9.59 -7.73
C GLU A 80 -20.23 -10.71 -8.22
N GLN A 81 -19.78 -11.97 -8.20
CA GLN A 81 -20.54 -13.12 -8.66
C GLN A 81 -21.28 -13.88 -7.53
N LEU A 82 -21.08 -13.47 -6.28
CA LEU A 82 -21.73 -14.02 -5.08
C LEU A 82 -22.85 -13.10 -4.60
#